data_AF-K2M948-F1
#
_entry.id   AF-K2M948-F1
#
_cell.length_a   1.000
_cell.length_b   1.000
_cell.length_c   1.000
_cell.angle_alpha   90.00
_cell.angle_beta   90.00
_cell.angle_gamma   90.00
#
_symmetry.space_group_name_H-M   'P 1'
#
loop_
_entity.id
_entity.type
_entity.pdbx_description
1 polymer ?
#
loop_
_entity_poly.entity_id
_entity_poly.type
_entity_poly.pdbx_seq_one_letter_code
_entity_poly.pdbx_strand_id
1 'polypeptide(L)'
;MPSQQKNTRQLILDTALDIVETEGMKALTQPRIARLSGIRQSHLTYYFPRKAELYLALLDASHERAERTGGGEPPTLEAMLATLFFEPERMRFFLSILLEVGGDPDLLPVMRDHAAGLAAEIAARLGRGPDDPDILAFVDELRGFALRALMSPELARDGLGQLRTLAGKHGLTLDPPSGDP
;
A
#
# COMPACT_ATOMS: atom_id res chain seq x y z
N MET A 1 -26.07 -3.28 16.81
CA MET A 1 -25.13 -2.13 16.81
C MET A 1 -23.74 -2.35 16.17
N PRO A 2 -23.26 -3.55 15.76
CA PRO A 2 -21.93 -3.68 15.14
C PRO A 2 -21.84 -3.18 13.68
N SER A 3 -22.97 -3.14 12.96
CA SER A 3 -23.05 -2.64 11.57
C SER A 3 -22.78 -1.13 11.46
N GLN A 4 -23.25 -0.34 12.43
CA GLN A 4 -23.08 1.12 12.42
C GLN A 4 -21.65 1.56 12.78
N GLN A 5 -20.98 0.81 13.67
CA GLN A 5 -19.56 1.04 14.01
C GLN A 5 -18.63 0.70 12.84
N LYS A 6 -18.83 -0.46 12.18
CA LYS A 6 -18.08 -0.80 10.96
C LYS A 6 -18.26 0.27 9.88
N ASN A 7 -19.47 0.77 9.70
CA ASN A 7 -19.77 1.82 8.72
C ASN A 7 -19.03 3.13 9.05
N THR A 8 -18.95 3.53 10.33
CA THR A 8 -18.23 4.75 10.73
C THR A 8 -16.71 4.60 10.58
N ARG A 9 -16.14 3.45 10.95
CA ARG A 9 -14.71 3.19 10.74
C ARG A 9 -14.36 3.26 9.25
N GLN A 10 -15.16 2.63 8.39
CA GLN A 10 -14.96 2.68 6.95
C GLN A 10 -15.09 4.10 6.40
N LEU A 11 -16.09 4.87 6.84
CA LEU A 11 -16.26 6.27 6.46
C LEU A 11 -15.02 7.12 6.79
N ILE A 12 -14.42 6.92 7.97
CA ILE A 12 -13.19 7.60 8.36
C ILE A 12 -12.05 7.26 7.39
N LEU A 13 -11.89 5.98 7.05
CA LEU A 13 -10.83 5.50 6.16
C LEU A 13 -11.02 5.99 4.73
N ASP A 14 -12.23 5.88 4.18
CA ASP A 14 -12.54 6.35 2.83
C ASP A 14 -12.31 7.87 2.72
N THR A 15 -12.77 8.65 3.72
CA THR A 15 -12.52 10.10 3.78
C THR A 15 -11.02 10.43 3.85
N ALA A 16 -10.27 9.67 4.64
CA ALA A 16 -8.83 9.86 4.78
C ALA A 16 -8.08 9.50 3.49
N LEU A 17 -8.48 8.43 2.78
CA LEU A 17 -7.95 8.08 1.46
C LEU A 17 -8.25 9.20 0.44
N ASP A 18 -9.46 9.75 0.43
CA ASP A 18 -9.82 10.86 -0.46
C ASP A 18 -8.92 12.09 -0.21
N ILE A 19 -8.62 12.43 1.04
CA ILE A 19 -7.69 13.53 1.38
C ILE A 19 -6.29 13.24 0.83
N VAL A 20 -5.79 12.01 1.00
CA VAL A 20 -4.46 11.62 0.52
C VAL A 20 -4.39 11.66 -1.00
N GLU A 21 -5.41 11.17 -1.69
CA GLU A 21 -5.50 11.15 -3.16
C GLU A 21 -5.59 12.56 -3.76
N THR A 22 -6.34 13.47 -3.12
CA THR A 22 -6.61 14.81 -3.67
C THR A 22 -5.63 15.89 -3.22
N GLU A 23 -5.14 15.81 -1.98
CA GLU A 23 -4.34 16.87 -1.33
C GLU A 23 -2.97 16.38 -0.86
N GLY A 24 -2.70 15.08 -0.95
CA GLY A 24 -1.47 14.45 -0.49
C GLY A 24 -1.41 14.22 1.02
N MET A 25 -0.41 13.44 1.42
CA MET A 25 -0.21 13.01 2.81
C MET A 25 -0.13 14.17 3.83
N LYS A 26 0.43 15.32 3.44
CA LYS A 26 0.58 16.48 4.34
C LYS A 26 -0.76 17.05 4.82
N ALA A 27 -1.84 16.86 4.06
CA ALA A 27 -3.17 17.33 4.41
C ALA A 27 -3.89 16.39 5.41
N LEU A 28 -3.40 15.16 5.60
CA LEU A 28 -4.04 14.15 6.42
C LEU A 28 -3.87 14.43 7.92
N THR A 29 -4.89 15.03 8.52
CA THR A 29 -4.92 15.34 9.95
C THR A 29 -6.25 14.91 10.57
N GLN A 30 -6.22 14.45 11.83
CA GLN A 30 -7.43 14.02 12.54
C GLN A 30 -8.55 15.07 12.55
N PRO A 31 -8.28 16.38 12.82
CA PRO A 31 -9.34 17.40 12.74
C PRO A 31 -9.94 17.55 11.35
N ARG A 32 -9.12 17.44 10.30
CA ARG A 32 -9.58 17.53 8.91
C ARG A 32 -10.45 16.33 8.53
N ILE A 33 -10.02 15.12 8.89
CA ILE A 33 -10.80 13.90 8.64
C ILE A 33 -12.14 13.99 9.37
N ALA A 34 -12.16 14.37 10.65
CA ALA A 34 -13.40 14.52 11.41
C ALA A 34 -14.37 15.52 10.74
N ARG A 35 -13.84 16.67 10.32
CA ARG A 35 -14.63 17.70 9.62
C ARG A 35 -15.20 17.20 8.29
N LEU A 36 -14.39 16.54 7.46
CA LEU A 36 -14.82 16.08 6.12
C LEU A 36 -15.73 14.86 6.16
N SER A 37 -15.55 13.98 7.15
CA SER A 37 -16.43 12.82 7.36
C SER A 37 -17.72 13.17 8.14
N GLY A 38 -17.86 14.42 8.60
CA GLY A 38 -19.03 14.89 9.35
C GLY A 38 -19.16 14.29 10.75
N ILE A 39 -18.09 13.72 11.31
CA ILE A 39 -18.09 13.12 12.65
C ILE A 39 -17.46 14.04 13.68
N ARG A 40 -17.80 13.80 14.96
CA ARG A 40 -17.13 14.48 16.08
C ARG A 40 -15.70 13.98 16.23
N GLN A 41 -14.78 14.87 16.59
CA GLN A 41 -13.37 14.50 16.83
C GLN A 41 -13.22 13.39 17.88
N SER A 42 -14.07 13.38 18.92
CA SER A 42 -14.06 12.32 19.94
C SER A 42 -14.40 10.92 19.38
N HIS A 43 -15.23 10.83 18.34
CA HIS A 43 -15.47 9.55 17.65
C HIS A 43 -14.25 9.11 16.86
N LEU A 44 -13.53 10.04 16.23
CA LEU A 44 -12.31 9.69 15.50
C LEU A 44 -11.23 9.16 16.44
N THR A 45 -10.99 9.83 17.56
CA THR A 45 -10.03 9.39 18.59
C THR A 45 -10.45 8.06 19.25
N TYR A 46 -11.75 7.72 19.28
CA TYR A 46 -12.21 6.41 19.73
C TYR A 46 -11.81 5.27 18.78
N TYR A 47 -11.92 5.48 17.46
CA TYR A 47 -11.53 4.46 16.46
C TYR A 47 -10.03 4.41 16.20
N PHE A 48 -9.37 5.57 16.26
CA PHE A 48 -7.94 5.72 15.99
C PHE A 48 -7.31 6.63 17.05
N PRO A 49 -7.06 6.08 18.25
CA PRO A 49 -6.44 6.84 19.35
C PRO A 49 -5.06 7.38 18.97
N ARG A 50 -4.29 6.59 18.21
CA ARG A 50 -2.97 6.96 17.72
C ARG A 50 -3.00 7.21 16.22
N LYS A 51 -2.26 8.24 15.80
CA LYS A 51 -2.09 8.58 14.38
C LYS A 51 -1.49 7.41 13.58
N ALA A 52 -0.59 6.66 14.19
CA ALA A 52 0.04 5.48 13.63
C ALA A 52 -0.94 4.31 13.34
N GLU A 53 -1.95 4.11 14.20
CA GLU A 53 -3.01 3.11 13.97
C GLU A 53 -3.91 3.50 12.79
N LEU A 54 -4.21 4.80 12.64
CA LEU A 54 -4.92 5.31 11.46
C LEU A 54 -4.12 5.04 10.19
N TYR A 55 -2.81 5.29 10.22
CA TYR A 55 -1.93 5.05 9.07
C TYR A 55 -1.90 3.60 8.63
N LEU A 56 -1.73 2.68 9.57
CA LEU A 56 -1.81 1.24 9.33
C LEU A 56 -3.14 0.85 8.67
N ALA A 57 -4.25 1.29 9.26
CA ALA A 57 -5.56 0.99 8.73
C ALA A 57 -5.82 1.61 7.35
N LEU A 58 -5.16 2.73 7.02
CA LEU A 58 -5.23 3.33 5.70
C LEU A 58 -4.45 2.55 4.65
N LEU A 59 -3.32 1.94 5.04
CA LEU A 59 -2.54 1.10 4.15
C LEU A 59 -3.35 -0.13 3.72
N ASP A 60 -4.00 -0.80 4.67
CA ASP A 60 -4.91 -1.91 4.38
C ASP A 60 -6.13 -1.46 3.55
N ALA A 61 -6.77 -0.34 3.93
CA ALA A 61 -7.94 0.18 3.22
C ALA A 61 -7.62 0.64 1.78
N SER A 62 -6.38 1.08 1.52
CA SER A 62 -5.92 1.44 0.17
C SER A 62 -5.90 0.21 -0.74
N HIS A 63 -5.44 -0.95 -0.23
CA HIS A 63 -5.49 -2.21 -0.97
C HIS A 63 -6.94 -2.64 -1.23
N GLU A 64 -7.79 -2.63 -0.20
CA GLU A 64 -9.21 -2.99 -0.34
C GLU A 64 -9.97 -2.07 -1.32
N ARG A 65 -9.62 -0.78 -1.37
CA ARG A 65 -10.22 0.18 -2.31
C ARG A 65 -9.77 -0.09 -3.75
N ALA A 66 -8.49 -0.42 -3.96
CA ALA A 66 -7.99 -0.80 -5.27
C ALA A 66 -8.74 -2.03 -5.82
N GLU A 67 -8.96 -3.05 -4.99
CA GLU A 67 -9.74 -4.26 -5.34
C GLU A 67 -11.22 -3.93 -5.66
N ARG A 68 -11.87 -3.05 -4.88
CA ARG A 68 -13.27 -2.66 -5.10
C ARG A 68 -13.50 -1.85 -6.38
N THR A 69 -12.53 -1.03 -6.77
CA THR A 69 -12.67 -0.11 -7.92
C THR A 69 -12.38 -0.80 -9.25
N GLY A 70 -11.71 -1.96 -9.24
CA GLY A 70 -11.29 -2.72 -10.42
C GLY A 70 -12.37 -3.49 -11.19
N GLY A 71 -13.63 -3.49 -10.73
CA GLY A 71 -14.76 -3.90 -11.57
C GLY A 71 -14.71 -5.31 -12.17
N GLY A 72 -14.40 -6.33 -11.36
CA GLY A 72 -14.77 -7.73 -11.65
C GLY A 72 -13.62 -8.72 -11.91
N GLU A 73 -12.44 -8.25 -12.33
CA GLU A 73 -11.21 -9.06 -12.40
C GLU A 73 -10.10 -8.42 -11.55
N PRO A 74 -9.35 -9.21 -10.74
CA PRO A 74 -8.21 -8.69 -10.00
C PRO A 74 -7.14 -8.21 -10.99
N PRO A 75 -6.45 -7.09 -10.70
CA PRO A 75 -5.40 -6.58 -11.57
C PRO A 75 -4.30 -7.63 -11.77
N THR A 76 -3.63 -7.62 -12.93
CA THR A 76 -2.44 -8.44 -13.14
C THR A 76 -1.40 -8.11 -12.07
N LEU A 77 -0.59 -9.11 -11.70
CA LEU A 77 0.48 -8.91 -10.72
C LEU A 77 1.40 -7.75 -11.15
N GLU A 78 1.72 -7.68 -12.44
CA GLU A 78 2.52 -6.58 -12.99
C GLU A 78 1.87 -5.21 -12.78
N ALA A 79 0.59 -5.05 -13.13
CA ALA A 79 -0.11 -3.76 -12.97
C ALA A 79 -0.19 -3.35 -11.50
N MET A 80 -0.48 -4.30 -10.60
CA MET A 80 -0.50 -4.07 -9.16
C MET A 80 0.86 -3.56 -8.64
N LEU A 81 1.95 -4.23 -9.01
CA LEU A 81 3.31 -3.86 -8.59
C LEU A 81 3.75 -2.52 -9.20
N ALA A 82 3.39 -2.26 -10.46
CA ALA A 82 3.67 -0.98 -11.12
C ALA A 82 3.02 0.17 -10.34
N THR A 83 1.73 0.05 -10.03
CA THR A 83 1.00 1.02 -9.21
C THR A 83 1.63 1.17 -7.83
N LEU A 84 1.88 0.07 -7.10
CA LEU A 84 2.39 0.11 -5.71
C LEU A 84 3.78 0.76 -5.59
N PHE A 85 4.69 0.46 -6.52
CA PHE A 85 6.10 0.84 -6.38
C PHE A 85 6.53 2.00 -7.28
N PHE A 86 5.84 2.27 -8.38
CA PHE A 86 6.27 3.28 -9.36
C PHE A 86 5.40 4.54 -9.34
N GLU A 87 4.34 4.59 -8.54
CA GLU A 87 3.67 5.84 -8.17
C GLU A 87 4.42 6.51 -7.00
N PRO A 88 5.07 7.69 -7.22
CA PRO A 88 5.84 8.37 -6.18
C PRO A 88 5.04 8.64 -4.89
N GLU A 89 3.75 8.89 -5.03
CA GLU A 89 2.79 9.19 -3.98
C GLU A 89 2.58 7.98 -3.07
N ARG A 90 2.60 6.76 -3.62
CA ARG A 90 2.51 5.52 -2.84
C ARG A 90 3.78 5.25 -2.05
N MET A 91 4.95 5.46 -2.66
CA MET A 91 6.21 5.34 -1.92
C MET A 91 6.32 6.40 -0.82
N ARG A 92 5.92 7.65 -1.08
CA ARG A 92 5.85 8.70 -0.05
C ARG A 92 4.87 8.35 1.07
N PHE A 93 3.72 7.77 0.73
CA PHE A 93 2.74 7.27 1.69
C PHE A 93 3.38 6.21 2.60
N PHE A 94 3.95 5.16 2.02
CA PHE A 94 4.64 4.09 2.74
C PHE A 94 5.75 4.61 3.66
N LEU A 95 6.63 5.50 3.17
CA LEU A 95 7.70 6.08 3.98
C LEU A 95 7.18 6.96 5.12
N SER A 96 6.09 7.71 4.91
CA SER A 96 5.48 8.53 5.96
C SER A 96 4.96 7.66 7.10
N ILE A 97 4.35 6.53 6.74
CA ILE A 97 3.87 5.53 7.70
C ILE A 97 5.05 4.90 8.45
N LEU A 98 6.10 4.49 7.74
CA LEU A 98 7.29 3.88 8.33
C LEU A 98 7.98 4.81 9.32
N LEU A 99 8.10 6.11 8.99
CA LEU A 99 8.72 7.10 9.88
C LEU A 99 7.87 7.40 11.11
N GLU A 100 6.55 7.37 11.01
CA GLU A 100 5.65 7.57 12.14
C GLU A 100 5.64 6.34 13.07
N VAL A 101 5.71 5.12 12.51
CA VAL A 101 5.66 3.86 13.28
C VAL A 101 7.02 3.43 13.82
N GLY A 102 8.12 3.77 13.14
CA GLY A 102 9.45 3.23 13.45
C GLY A 102 9.97 3.47 14.89
N GLY A 103 9.37 4.41 15.62
CA GLY A 103 9.68 4.68 17.03
C GLY A 103 8.81 3.95 18.05
N ASP A 104 7.73 3.28 17.64
CA ASP A 104 6.76 2.64 18.54
C ASP A 104 6.91 1.10 18.49
N PRO A 105 7.49 0.47 19.53
CA PRO A 105 7.78 -0.97 19.51
C PRO A 105 6.53 -1.84 19.42
N ASP A 106 5.35 -1.33 19.81
CA ASP A 106 4.09 -2.06 19.73
C ASP A 106 3.54 -2.12 18.30
N LEU A 107 3.97 -1.19 17.44
CA LEU A 107 3.51 -1.06 16.05
C LEU A 107 4.47 -1.66 15.03
N LEU A 108 5.73 -1.90 15.41
CA LEU A 108 6.72 -2.59 14.57
C LEU A 108 6.27 -4.00 14.12
N PRO A 109 5.67 -4.85 14.96
CA PRO A 109 5.16 -6.15 14.52
C PRO A 109 4.08 -5.99 13.46
N VAL A 110 3.16 -5.04 13.62
CA VAL A 110 2.08 -4.81 12.66
C VAL A 110 2.61 -4.38 11.30
N MET A 111 3.64 -3.51 11.28
CA MET A 111 4.32 -3.14 10.02
C MET A 111 5.02 -4.31 9.36
N ARG A 112 5.67 -5.16 10.16
CA ARG A 112 6.34 -6.36 9.66
C ARG A 112 5.33 -7.31 9.03
N ASP A 113 4.20 -7.54 9.70
CA ASP A 113 3.14 -8.42 9.20
C ASP A 113 2.53 -7.88 7.90
N HIS A 114 2.32 -6.57 7.80
CA HIS A 114 1.87 -5.95 6.56
C HIS A 114 2.90 -6.13 5.43
N ALA A 115 4.19 -5.87 5.69
CA ALA A 115 5.25 -6.04 4.71
C ALA A 115 5.40 -7.49 4.25
N ALA A 116 5.23 -8.45 5.16
CA ALA A 116 5.24 -9.88 4.88
C ALA A 116 3.99 -10.32 4.10
N GLY A 117 2.83 -9.72 4.39
CA GLY A 117 1.58 -9.99 3.68
C GLY A 117 1.68 -9.70 2.19
N LEU A 118 2.30 -8.58 1.81
CA LEU A 118 2.55 -8.25 0.40
C LEU A 118 3.47 -9.29 -0.28
N ALA A 119 4.56 -9.69 0.38
CA ALA A 119 5.46 -10.70 -0.17
C ALA A 119 4.76 -12.06 -0.33
N ALA A 120 3.97 -12.47 0.66
CA ALA A 120 3.19 -13.70 0.61
C ALA A 120 2.13 -13.66 -0.51
N GLU A 121 1.50 -12.52 -0.74
CA GLU A 121 0.56 -12.35 -1.86
C GLU A 121 1.25 -12.48 -3.22
N ILE A 122 2.40 -11.82 -3.40
CA ILE A 122 3.21 -11.92 -4.63
C ILE A 122 3.65 -13.37 -4.85
N ALA A 123 4.16 -14.03 -3.79
CA ALA A 123 4.57 -15.43 -3.85
C ALA A 123 3.40 -16.33 -4.27
N ALA A 124 2.22 -16.16 -3.66
CA ALA A 124 1.03 -16.93 -4.00
C ALA A 124 0.62 -16.75 -5.47
N ARG A 125 0.62 -15.51 -5.98
CA ARG A 125 0.30 -15.21 -7.38
C ARG A 125 1.33 -15.80 -8.37
N LEU A 126 2.56 -16.03 -7.92
CA LEU A 126 3.65 -16.65 -8.70
C LEU A 126 3.82 -18.17 -8.45
N GLY A 127 2.97 -18.79 -7.63
CA GLY A 127 3.08 -20.21 -7.28
C GLY A 127 4.33 -20.56 -6.45
N ARG A 128 4.84 -19.60 -5.68
CA ARG A 128 6.00 -19.74 -4.78
C ARG A 128 5.57 -19.88 -3.32
N GLY A 129 6.52 -20.26 -2.46
CA GLY A 129 6.31 -20.31 -1.01
C GLY A 129 6.24 -18.90 -0.39
N PRO A 130 5.48 -18.69 0.70
CA PRO A 130 5.30 -17.37 1.31
C PRO A 130 6.61 -16.76 1.86
N ASP A 131 7.59 -17.61 2.18
CA ASP A 131 8.92 -17.22 2.66
C ASP A 131 10.01 -17.43 1.57
N ASP A 132 9.63 -17.45 0.28
CA ASP A 132 10.58 -17.60 -0.82
C ASP A 132 11.59 -16.43 -0.79
N PRO A 133 12.90 -16.69 -0.60
CA PRO A 133 13.92 -15.65 -0.45
C PRO A 133 14.06 -14.78 -1.71
N ASP A 134 13.77 -15.31 -2.90
CA ASP A 134 13.82 -14.55 -4.15
C ASP A 134 12.67 -13.53 -4.22
N ILE A 135 11.50 -13.87 -3.67
CA ILE A 135 10.37 -12.94 -3.54
C ILE A 135 10.69 -11.83 -2.56
N LEU A 136 11.23 -12.18 -1.39
CA LEU A 136 11.63 -11.20 -0.38
C LEU A 136 12.68 -10.23 -0.94
N ALA A 137 13.72 -10.75 -1.59
CA ALA A 137 14.75 -9.95 -2.23
C ALA A 137 14.21 -9.06 -3.36
N PHE A 138 13.29 -9.58 -4.17
CA PHE A 138 12.63 -8.81 -5.23
C PHE A 138 11.83 -7.63 -4.68
N VAL A 139 11.02 -7.86 -3.64
CA VAL A 139 10.22 -6.79 -3.01
C VAL A 139 11.13 -5.73 -2.37
N ASP A 140 12.22 -6.13 -1.73
CA ASP A 140 13.18 -5.19 -1.14
C ASP A 140 13.92 -4.38 -2.21
N GLU A 141 14.29 -4.99 -3.34
CA GLU A 141 14.88 -4.27 -4.47
C GLU A 141 13.87 -3.29 -5.11
N LEU A 142 12.60 -3.67 -5.23
CA LEU A 142 11.52 -2.76 -5.66
C LEU A 142 11.38 -1.55 -4.74
N ARG A 143 11.39 -1.76 -3.41
CA ARG A 143 11.37 -0.66 -2.43
C ARG A 143 12.57 0.26 -2.59
N GLY A 144 13.77 -0.32 -2.72
CA GLY A 144 14.99 0.45 -2.94
C GLY A 144 14.96 1.26 -4.24
N PHE A 145 14.43 0.66 -5.32
CA PHE A 145 14.24 1.35 -6.60
C PHE A 145 13.27 2.51 -6.46
N ALA A 146 12.10 2.28 -5.86
CA ALA A 146 11.06 3.28 -5.67
C ALA A 146 11.54 4.45 -4.78
N LEU A 147 12.29 4.16 -3.71
CA LEU A 147 12.95 5.18 -2.89
C LEU A 147 13.93 6.01 -3.73
N ARG A 148 14.75 5.36 -4.57
CA ARG A 148 15.70 6.05 -5.46
C ARG A 148 14.98 6.91 -6.50
N ALA A 149 13.85 6.45 -7.03
CA ALA A 149 13.04 7.21 -7.97
C ALA A 149 12.46 8.51 -7.37
N LEU A 150 12.30 8.60 -6.04
CA LEU A 150 11.94 9.87 -5.39
C LEU A 150 13.04 10.94 -5.50
N MET A 151 14.30 10.51 -5.63
CA MET A 151 15.46 11.40 -5.81
C MET A 151 15.78 11.64 -7.29
N SER A 152 15.44 10.67 -8.14
CA SER A 152 15.68 10.69 -9.60
C SER A 152 14.40 10.29 -10.34
N PRO A 153 13.42 11.21 -10.51
CA PRO A 153 12.10 10.90 -11.07
C PRO A 153 12.13 10.31 -12.47
N GLU A 154 13.18 10.59 -13.24
CA GLU A 154 13.43 9.99 -14.55
C GLU A 154 13.48 8.45 -14.53
N LEU A 155 13.87 7.85 -13.41
CA LEU A 155 13.91 6.39 -13.26
C LEU A 155 12.52 5.75 -13.28
N ALA A 156 11.49 6.45 -12.84
CA ALA A 156 10.11 5.94 -12.83
C ALA A 156 9.40 6.04 -14.19
N ARG A 157 9.98 6.74 -15.18
CA ARG A 157 9.32 6.95 -16.49
C ARG A 157 9.08 5.66 -17.26
N ASP A 158 9.92 4.64 -17.06
CA ASP A 158 9.75 3.28 -17.60
C ASP A 158 9.55 2.26 -16.48
N GLY A 159 8.57 2.52 -15.60
CA GLY A 159 8.34 1.68 -14.42
C GLY A 159 8.08 0.21 -14.76
N LEU A 160 7.30 -0.06 -15.82
CA LEU A 160 6.99 -1.42 -16.27
C LEU A 160 8.23 -2.15 -16.82
N GLY A 161 9.06 -1.49 -17.64
CA GLY A 161 10.30 -2.08 -18.14
C GLY A 161 11.29 -2.40 -17.02
N GLN A 162 11.40 -1.50 -16.03
CA GLN A 162 12.22 -1.71 -14.84
C GLN A 162 11.70 -2.86 -13.98
N LEU A 163 10.39 -2.92 -13.75
CA LEU A 163 9.72 -3.98 -13.01
C LEU A 163 9.99 -5.37 -13.63
N ARG A 164 9.81 -5.52 -14.95
CA ARG A 164 10.12 -6.77 -15.67
C ARG A 164 11.59 -7.15 -15.58
N THR A 165 12.47 -6.17 -15.74
CA THR A 165 13.92 -6.38 -15.66
C THR A 165 14.32 -6.88 -14.26
N LEU A 166 13.76 -6.27 -13.21
CA LEU A 166 13.99 -6.69 -11.82
C LEU A 166 13.45 -8.10 -11.59
N ALA A 167 12.21 -8.38 -11.98
CA ALA A 167 11.63 -9.71 -11.84
C ALA A 167 12.49 -10.79 -12.52
N GLY A 168 12.96 -10.54 -13.74
CA GLY A 168 13.84 -11.46 -14.47
C GLY A 168 15.16 -11.76 -13.76
N LYS A 169 15.76 -10.79 -13.06
CA LYS A 169 16.98 -11.01 -12.25
C LYS A 169 16.76 -11.97 -11.09
N HIS A 170 15.56 -11.98 -10.53
CA HIS A 170 15.15 -12.89 -9.44
C HIS A 170 14.52 -14.19 -9.96
N GLY A 171 14.61 -14.47 -11.28
CA GLY A 171 14.01 -15.67 -11.88
C GLY A 171 12.48 -15.68 -11.82
N LEU A 172 11.86 -14.50 -11.75
CA LEU A 172 10.41 -14.33 -11.69
C LEU A 172 9.88 -13.91 -13.06
N THR A 173 8.65 -14.35 -13.38
CA THR A 173 7.93 -13.95 -14.58
C THR A 173 6.58 -13.39 -14.16
N LEU A 174 6.36 -12.09 -14.40
CA LEU A 174 5.17 -11.37 -13.89
C LEU A 174 3.93 -11.53 -14.79
N ASP A 175 4.10 -12.08 -15.98
CA ASP A 175 3.04 -12.51 -16.91
C ASP A 175 3.23 -14.01 -17.25
N PRO A 176 2.16 -14.78 -17.47
CA PRO A 176 2.28 -16.11 -18.07
C PRO A 176 2.77 -15.99 -19.53
N PRO A 177 3.38 -17.03 -20.13
CA PRO A 177 3.50 -17.07 -21.58
C PRO A 177 2.09 -16.97 -22.17
N SER A 178 1.76 -15.82 -22.76
CA SER A 178 0.60 -15.68 -23.62
C SER A 178 0.70 -16.78 -24.67
N GLY A 179 -0.34 -17.62 -24.74
CA GLY A 179 -0.44 -18.64 -25.76
C GLY A 179 -0.15 -18.04 -27.13
N ASP A 180 0.76 -18.67 -27.84
CA ASP A 180 0.88 -18.54 -29.28
C ASP A 180 -0.52 -18.80 -29.89
N PRO A 181 -0.95 -18.01 -30.89
CA PRO A 181 -2.17 -18.29 -31.64
C PRO A 181 -2.13 -19.64 -32.37
#